data_AF-A0A8D0ANV1-F1
#
_entry.id   AF-A0A8D0ANV1-F1
#
_cell.length_a   1.000
_cell.length_b   1.000
_cell.length_c   1.000
_cell.angle_alpha   90.00
_cell.angle_beta   90.00
_cell.angle_gamma   90.00
#
_symmetry.space_group_name_H-M   'P 1'
#
loop_
_entity.id
_entity.type
_entity.pdbx_description
1 polymer ?
#
loop_
_entity_poly.entity_id
_entity_poly.type
_entity_poly.pdbx_seq_one_letter_code
_entity_poly.pdbx_strand_id
1 'polypeptide(L)'
;FVSTKDKNNSTEIMELARQLNFLPVDMGTLSSSRDIENIPIRLFPGWKGPVLAAVALSIFFFAYSFVRDIIHPYVKYKQSDFYKIPIEMVNQTLPTVAITLLALVYLAGQLAAAHQLYFGTKYRHFPHWLEGWLQSRKQLGLLSFFLAAVHVLYSLCLPMRRSERYLLLNTAYQQVHANVENAWNEEEVWRVEMYVSFGIMSLGLLSLLAITSIPSVHSTLNWREFSFIQVQTYYHGRRKQHCKVTSHFGR
;
A
#
# COMPACT_ATOMS: atom_id res chain seq x y z
N PHE A 1 9.57 3.13 -28.20
CA PHE A 1 9.06 1.75 -28.33
C PHE A 1 8.97 1.43 -29.81
N VAL A 2 9.43 0.26 -30.24
CA VAL A 2 9.42 -0.17 -31.65
C VAL A 2 8.58 -1.43 -31.77
N SER A 3 7.71 -1.51 -32.77
CA SER A 3 6.93 -2.70 -33.08
C SER A 3 6.76 -2.81 -34.58
N THR A 4 7.09 -3.96 -35.14
CA THR A 4 7.11 -4.18 -36.60
C THR A 4 6.85 -5.65 -36.92
N LYS A 5 6.40 -5.90 -38.15
CA LYS A 5 6.25 -7.25 -38.71
C LYS A 5 7.58 -7.80 -39.24
N ASP A 6 8.48 -6.93 -39.68
CA ASP A 6 9.79 -7.28 -40.23
C ASP A 6 10.90 -7.03 -39.20
N LYS A 7 11.69 -8.07 -38.91
CA LYS A 7 12.79 -8.01 -37.95
C LYS A 7 13.96 -7.15 -38.43
N ASN A 8 14.26 -7.14 -39.72
CA ASN A 8 15.38 -6.36 -40.27
C ASN A 8 15.10 -4.86 -40.11
N ASN A 9 13.87 -4.45 -40.42
CA ASN A 9 13.43 -3.07 -40.21
C ASN A 9 13.43 -2.68 -38.71
N SER A 10 13.15 -3.64 -37.81
CA SER A 10 13.20 -3.38 -36.36
C SER A 10 14.61 -2.98 -35.92
N THR A 11 15.62 -3.74 -36.36
CA THR A 11 17.02 -3.49 -35.99
C THR A 11 17.51 -2.15 -36.50
N GLU A 12 17.20 -1.79 -37.73
CA GLU A 12 17.57 -0.48 -38.31
C GLU A 12 16.93 0.69 -37.55
N ILE A 13 15.63 0.62 -37.25
CA ILE A 13 14.91 1.66 -36.50
C ILE A 13 15.47 1.78 -35.08
N MET A 14 15.83 0.66 -34.44
CA MET A 14 16.44 0.67 -33.11
C MET A 14 17.84 1.28 -33.14
N GLU A 15 18.67 1.01 -34.15
CA GLU A 15 19.98 1.63 -34.28
C GLU A 15 19.89 3.13 -34.51
N LEU A 16 18.98 3.57 -35.38
CA LEU A 16 18.69 5.00 -35.59
C LEU A 16 18.27 5.68 -34.28
N ALA A 17 17.37 5.05 -33.50
CA ALA A 17 16.95 5.58 -32.21
C ALA A 17 18.13 5.70 -31.22
N ARG A 18 19.06 4.74 -31.21
CA ARG A 18 20.28 4.82 -30.38
C ARG A 18 21.20 5.95 -30.83
N GLN A 19 21.38 6.16 -32.14
CA GLN A 19 22.16 7.27 -32.67
C GLN A 19 21.58 8.64 -32.26
N LEU A 20 20.26 8.71 -32.11
CA LEU A 20 19.54 9.88 -31.60
C LEU A 20 19.54 9.97 -30.05
N ASN A 21 20.35 9.15 -29.37
CA ASN A 21 20.42 9.05 -27.90
C ASN A 21 19.12 8.61 -27.20
N PHE A 22 18.21 7.94 -27.92
CA PHE A 22 17.07 7.27 -27.30
C PHE A 22 17.42 5.84 -26.89
N LEU A 23 16.69 5.32 -25.90
CA LEU A 23 16.74 3.91 -25.48
C LEU A 23 15.57 3.15 -26.15
N PRO A 24 15.76 2.55 -27.33
CA PRO A 24 14.70 1.82 -27.98
C PRO A 24 14.36 0.54 -27.20
N VAL A 25 13.06 0.30 -27.05
CA VAL A 25 12.52 -0.93 -26.47
C VAL A 25 11.71 -1.64 -27.54
N ASP A 26 12.11 -2.86 -27.89
CA ASP A 26 11.38 -3.73 -28.81
C ASP A 26 10.14 -4.32 -28.13
N MET A 27 8.98 -4.08 -28.72
CA MET A 27 7.67 -4.53 -28.27
C MET A 27 7.13 -5.69 -29.14
N GLY A 28 7.92 -6.21 -30.07
CA GLY A 28 7.60 -7.36 -30.91
C GLY A 28 6.68 -7.01 -32.09
N THR A 29 5.73 -7.91 -32.35
CA THR A 29 4.85 -7.87 -33.54
C THR A 29 3.94 -6.65 -33.57
N LEU A 30 3.54 -6.24 -34.78
CA LEU A 30 2.66 -5.08 -35.03
C LEU A 30 1.33 -5.09 -34.25
N SER A 31 0.89 -6.25 -33.74
CA SER A 31 -0.24 -6.36 -32.82
C SER A 31 -0.07 -5.52 -31.53
N SER A 32 1.17 -5.23 -31.14
CA SER A 32 1.52 -4.41 -29.98
C SER A 32 1.37 -2.89 -30.25
N SER A 33 1.22 -2.46 -31.51
CA SER A 33 1.14 -1.03 -31.88
C SER A 33 -0.01 -0.31 -31.16
N ARG A 34 -1.19 -0.96 -31.06
CA ARG A 34 -2.32 -0.40 -30.32
C ARG A 34 -2.00 -0.16 -28.85
N ASP A 35 -1.21 -1.04 -28.22
CA ASP A 35 -0.80 -0.81 -26.84
C ASP A 35 0.19 0.36 -26.75
N ILE A 36 1.14 0.48 -27.69
CA ILE A 36 2.10 1.58 -27.77
C ILE A 36 1.39 2.93 -27.92
N GLU A 37 0.42 3.03 -28.82
CA GLU A 37 -0.39 4.23 -29.04
C GLU A 37 -1.18 4.64 -27.78
N ASN A 38 -1.60 3.66 -26.99
CA ASN A 38 -2.34 3.90 -25.75
C ASN A 38 -1.45 4.24 -24.53
N ILE A 39 -0.14 3.97 -24.57
CA ILE A 39 0.78 4.28 -23.44
C ILE A 39 0.68 5.76 -23.03
N PRO A 40 0.84 6.76 -23.92
CA PRO A 40 0.83 8.17 -23.51
C PRO A 40 -0.52 8.66 -22.98
N ILE A 41 -1.62 7.99 -23.33
CA ILE A 41 -2.98 8.42 -22.98
C ILE A 41 -3.41 7.84 -21.62
N ARG A 42 -2.79 6.74 -21.16
CA ARG A 42 -3.18 6.05 -19.92
C ARG A 42 -2.63 6.78 -18.67
N LEU A 43 -3.51 7.51 -17.97
CA LEU A 43 -3.20 8.07 -16.65
C LEU A 43 -3.52 7.07 -15.52
N PHE A 44 -2.47 6.55 -14.87
CA PHE A 44 -2.53 5.65 -13.70
C PHE A 44 -3.58 4.51 -13.77
N PRO A 45 -3.64 3.70 -14.84
CA PRO A 45 -4.70 2.72 -15.05
C PRO A 45 -4.82 1.68 -13.92
N GLY A 46 -3.70 1.30 -13.29
CA GLY A 46 -3.67 0.35 -12.18
C GLY A 46 -3.91 0.94 -10.79
N TRP A 47 -4.05 2.26 -10.64
CA TRP A 47 -4.21 2.91 -9.33
C TRP A 47 -5.63 3.34 -9.03
N LYS A 48 -6.52 3.46 -10.04
CA LYS A 48 -7.89 3.97 -9.85
C LYS A 48 -8.67 3.19 -8.79
N GLY A 49 -8.69 1.86 -8.88
CA GLY A 49 -9.36 0.99 -7.90
C GLY A 49 -8.77 1.10 -6.49
N PRO A 50 -7.46 0.88 -6.30
CA PRO A 50 -6.77 1.04 -5.01
C PRO A 50 -6.97 2.40 -4.35
N VAL A 51 -6.83 3.50 -5.12
CA VAL A 51 -6.99 4.86 -4.60
C VAL A 51 -8.44 5.10 -4.19
N LEU A 52 -9.42 4.67 -5.01
CA LEU A 52 -10.83 4.78 -4.66
C LEU A 52 -11.15 4.02 -3.37
N ALA A 53 -10.62 2.79 -3.21
CA ALA A 53 -10.79 2.01 -2.00
C ALA A 53 -10.17 2.69 -0.77
N ALA A 54 -8.96 3.23 -0.88
CA ALA A 54 -8.31 3.97 0.20
C ALA A 54 -9.11 5.21 0.60
N VAL A 55 -9.54 6.03 -0.36
CA VAL A 55 -10.34 7.24 -0.10
C VAL A 55 -11.69 6.89 0.53
N ALA A 56 -12.39 5.87 0.02
CA ALA A 56 -13.67 5.44 0.56
C ALA A 56 -13.54 4.95 2.01
N LEU A 57 -12.52 4.13 2.30
CA LEU A 57 -12.23 3.67 3.66
C LEU A 57 -11.84 4.84 4.59
N SER A 58 -11.04 5.80 4.10
CA SER A 58 -10.70 7.00 4.86
C SER A 58 -11.93 7.81 5.22
N ILE A 59 -12.83 8.07 4.26
CA ILE A 59 -14.08 8.81 4.53
C ILE A 59 -14.94 8.06 5.55
N PHE A 60 -15.09 6.74 5.37
CA PHE A 60 -15.89 5.91 6.28
C PHE A 60 -15.37 5.94 7.72
N PHE A 61 -14.08 5.65 7.93
CA PHE A 61 -13.50 5.63 9.28
C PHE A 61 -13.41 7.03 9.89
N PHE A 62 -13.09 8.05 9.08
CA PHE A 62 -13.09 9.43 9.54
C PHE A 62 -14.49 9.87 10.00
N ALA A 63 -15.53 9.59 9.22
CA ALA A 63 -16.91 9.93 9.57
C ALA A 63 -17.35 9.21 10.85
N TYR A 64 -17.02 7.92 10.97
CA TYR A 64 -17.28 7.15 12.19
C TYR A 64 -16.62 7.77 13.43
N SER A 65 -15.31 8.05 13.36
CA SER A 65 -14.58 8.68 14.47
C SER A 65 -15.07 10.10 14.74
N PHE A 66 -15.44 10.86 13.72
CA PHE A 66 -16.00 12.21 13.87
C PHE A 66 -17.32 12.19 14.65
N VAL A 67 -18.22 11.26 14.33
CA VAL A 67 -19.48 11.10 15.06
C VAL A 67 -19.21 10.66 16.51
N ARG A 68 -18.32 9.69 16.71
CA ARG A 68 -18.01 9.13 18.04
C ARG A 68 -17.28 10.11 18.95
N ASP A 69 -16.27 10.81 18.45
CA ASP A 69 -15.31 11.57 19.28
C ASP A 69 -15.61 13.07 19.33
N ILE A 70 -16.37 13.61 18.36
CA ILE A 70 -16.73 15.04 18.34
C ILE A 70 -18.22 15.22 18.59
N ILE A 71 -19.08 14.59 17.78
CA ILE A 71 -20.52 14.84 17.85
C ILE A 71 -21.13 14.28 19.14
N HIS A 72 -20.81 13.03 19.51
CA HIS A 72 -21.39 12.43 20.72
C HIS A 72 -21.03 13.19 22.01
N PRO A 73 -19.75 13.55 22.29
CA PRO A 73 -19.41 14.37 23.46
C PRO A 73 -20.02 15.77 23.42
N TYR A 74 -20.09 16.39 22.24
CA TYR A 74 -20.71 17.70 22.07
C TYR A 74 -22.21 17.68 22.39
N VAL A 75 -22.93 16.65 21.95
CA VAL A 75 -24.37 16.50 22.22
C VAL A 75 -24.63 16.18 23.69
N LYS A 76 -23.89 15.21 24.26
CA LYS A 76 -24.16 14.66 25.59
C LYS A 76 -23.63 15.54 26.74
N TYR A 77 -22.42 16.08 26.59
CA TYR A 77 -21.71 16.78 27.67
C TYR A 77 -21.46 18.27 27.36
N LYS A 78 -21.90 18.77 26.20
CA LYS A 78 -21.68 20.15 25.74
C LYS A 78 -20.20 20.55 25.67
N GLN A 79 -19.31 19.57 25.55
CA GLN A 79 -17.87 19.77 25.42
C GLN A 79 -17.48 19.95 23.95
N SER A 80 -16.78 21.05 23.62
CA SER A 80 -16.33 21.33 22.25
C SER A 80 -14.90 20.86 22.00
N ASP A 81 -14.75 19.66 21.44
CA ASP A 81 -13.45 19.04 21.15
C ASP A 81 -13.01 19.19 19.68
N PHE A 82 -13.55 20.17 18.95
CA PHE A 82 -13.27 20.38 17.51
C PHE A 82 -11.77 20.57 17.19
N TYR A 83 -10.97 21.04 18.14
CA TYR A 83 -9.51 21.17 17.97
C TYR A 83 -8.79 19.83 17.73
N LYS A 84 -9.43 18.70 18.05
CA LYS A 84 -8.89 17.35 17.81
C LYS A 84 -8.92 16.94 16.34
N ILE A 85 -9.75 17.59 15.50
CA ILE A 85 -9.98 17.21 14.11
C ILE A 85 -8.69 17.20 13.27
N PRO A 86 -7.84 18.25 13.26
CA PRO A 86 -6.74 18.33 12.30
C PRO A 86 -5.60 17.33 12.54
N ILE A 87 -5.35 16.94 13.79
CA ILE A 87 -4.21 16.09 14.15
C ILE A 87 -4.67 14.76 14.73
N GLU A 88 -5.48 14.77 15.80
CA GLU A 88 -5.84 13.56 16.54
C GLU A 88 -6.73 12.64 15.71
N MET A 89 -7.79 13.18 15.12
CA MET A 89 -8.73 12.40 14.31
C MET A 89 -8.08 11.85 13.04
N VAL A 90 -7.23 12.66 12.40
CA VAL A 90 -6.42 12.21 11.27
C VAL A 90 -5.48 11.08 11.70
N ASN A 91 -4.78 11.24 12.83
CA ASN A 91 -3.84 10.24 13.33
C ASN A 91 -4.50 8.96 13.85
N GLN A 92 -5.80 8.98 14.15
CA GLN A 92 -6.59 7.78 14.39
C GLN A 92 -7.04 7.11 13.08
N THR A 93 -7.41 7.89 12.06
CA THR A 93 -7.91 7.38 10.79
C THR A 93 -6.82 6.72 9.95
N LEU A 94 -5.64 7.36 9.85
CA LEU A 94 -4.52 6.88 9.05
C LEU A 94 -4.10 5.42 9.34
N PRO A 95 -3.80 5.02 10.59
CA PRO A 95 -3.39 3.65 10.89
C PRO A 95 -4.52 2.64 10.65
N THR A 96 -5.78 2.99 10.93
CA THR A 96 -6.93 2.11 10.68
C THR A 96 -7.09 1.82 9.19
N VAL A 97 -6.95 2.83 8.33
CA VAL A 97 -6.98 2.62 6.88
C VAL A 97 -5.74 1.85 6.41
N ALA A 98 -4.55 2.18 6.93
CA ALA A 98 -3.30 1.51 6.56
C ALA A 98 -3.35 0.00 6.84
N ILE A 99 -3.79 -0.41 8.03
CA ILE A 99 -3.89 -1.83 8.40
C ILE A 99 -5.01 -2.54 7.62
N THR A 100 -6.12 -1.85 7.34
CA THR A 100 -7.22 -2.39 6.53
C THR A 100 -6.78 -2.65 5.10
N LEU A 101 -6.07 -1.71 4.47
CA LEU A 101 -5.51 -1.90 3.14
C LEU A 101 -4.48 -3.04 3.11
N LEU A 102 -3.63 -3.14 4.13
CA LEU A 102 -2.69 -4.27 4.26
C LEU A 102 -3.43 -5.60 4.36
N ALA A 103 -4.48 -5.67 5.18
CA ALA A 103 -5.31 -6.87 5.27
C ALA A 103 -5.95 -7.23 3.92
N LEU A 104 -6.43 -6.25 3.15
CA LEU A 104 -6.99 -6.47 1.81
C LEU A 104 -5.97 -7.01 0.81
N VAL A 105 -4.68 -6.65 0.93
CA VAL A 105 -3.61 -7.21 0.09
C VAL A 105 -3.53 -8.74 0.27
N TYR A 106 -3.54 -9.21 1.51
CA TYR A 106 -3.41 -10.64 1.81
C TYR A 106 -4.73 -11.40 1.65
N LEU A 107 -5.87 -10.77 1.95
CA LEU A 107 -7.20 -11.39 1.83
C LEU A 107 -7.49 -11.86 0.40
N ALA A 108 -7.11 -11.07 -0.61
CA ALA A 108 -7.25 -11.47 -2.00
C ALA A 108 -6.54 -12.81 -2.31
N GLY A 109 -5.36 -13.01 -1.74
CA GLY A 109 -4.59 -14.24 -1.89
C GLY A 109 -5.27 -15.45 -1.26
N GLN A 110 -5.83 -15.26 -0.05
CA GLN A 110 -6.55 -16.31 0.68
C GLN A 110 -7.86 -16.71 0.00
N LEU A 111 -8.63 -15.74 -0.50
CA LEU A 111 -9.86 -16.02 -1.26
C LEU A 111 -9.57 -16.79 -2.54
N ALA A 112 -8.49 -16.44 -3.22
CA ALA A 112 -8.10 -17.14 -4.42
C ALA A 112 -7.64 -18.58 -4.11
N ALA A 113 -6.89 -18.80 -3.02
CA ALA A 113 -6.55 -20.15 -2.56
C ALA A 113 -7.80 -20.97 -2.18
N ALA A 114 -8.75 -20.39 -1.45
CA ALA A 114 -10.02 -21.03 -1.12
C ALA A 114 -10.82 -21.41 -2.38
N HIS A 115 -10.85 -20.53 -3.39
CA HIS A 115 -11.48 -20.81 -4.68
C HIS A 115 -10.79 -21.98 -5.41
N GLN A 116 -9.46 -22.05 -5.42
CA GLN A 116 -8.73 -23.17 -6.03
C GLN A 116 -9.02 -24.51 -5.33
N LEU A 117 -9.09 -24.50 -4.00
CA LEU A 117 -9.42 -25.69 -3.21
C LEU A 117 -10.86 -26.14 -3.45
N TYR A 118 -11.81 -25.20 -3.46
CA TYR A 118 -13.23 -25.49 -3.70
C TYR A 118 -13.47 -26.17 -5.04
N PHE A 119 -12.76 -25.74 -6.10
CA PHE A 119 -12.90 -26.34 -7.43
C PHE A 119 -11.91 -27.49 -7.71
N GLY A 120 -10.99 -27.79 -6.80
CA GLY A 120 -9.97 -28.84 -6.97
C GLY A 120 -9.01 -28.63 -8.15
N THR A 121 -8.95 -27.42 -8.72
CA THR A 121 -8.08 -27.13 -9.88
C THR A 121 -7.57 -25.70 -9.89
N LYS A 122 -6.29 -25.54 -10.25
CA LYS A 122 -5.65 -24.22 -10.44
C LYS A 122 -5.92 -23.61 -11.82
N TYR A 123 -6.48 -24.39 -12.75
CA TYR A 123 -6.63 -23.99 -14.16
C TYR A 123 -7.95 -23.26 -14.45
N ARG A 124 -8.87 -23.22 -13.47
CA ARG A 124 -10.12 -22.47 -13.60
C ARG A 124 -9.83 -20.97 -13.48
N HIS A 125 -10.40 -20.19 -14.39
CA HIS A 125 -10.33 -18.73 -14.33
C HIS A 125 -11.04 -18.18 -13.10
N PHE A 126 -10.47 -17.14 -12.50
CA PHE A 126 -11.12 -16.39 -11.44
C PHE A 126 -12.25 -15.52 -11.99
N PRO A 127 -13.27 -15.21 -11.17
CA PRO A 127 -14.21 -14.17 -11.52
C PRO A 127 -13.46 -12.84 -11.68
N HIS A 128 -13.95 -11.99 -12.59
CA HIS A 128 -13.24 -10.79 -13.04
C HIS A 128 -12.89 -9.81 -11.90
N TRP A 129 -13.76 -9.71 -10.88
CA TRP A 129 -13.52 -8.88 -9.70
C TRP A 129 -12.31 -9.34 -8.88
N LEU A 130 -12.11 -10.66 -8.73
CA LEU A 130 -11.02 -11.23 -7.96
C LEU A 130 -9.70 -11.14 -8.75
N GLU A 131 -9.75 -11.32 -10.07
CA GLU A 131 -8.60 -11.08 -10.95
C GLU A 131 -8.12 -9.62 -10.85
N GLY A 132 -9.04 -8.65 -10.96
CA GLY A 132 -8.72 -7.23 -10.83
C GLY A 132 -8.15 -6.86 -9.45
N TRP A 133 -8.70 -7.46 -8.38
CA TRP A 133 -8.18 -7.25 -7.03
C TRP A 133 -6.80 -7.85 -6.83
N LEU A 134 -6.55 -9.08 -7.31
CA LEU A 134 -5.23 -9.73 -7.27
C LEU A 134 -4.15 -8.92 -8.00
N GLN A 135 -4.50 -8.27 -9.12
CA GLN A 135 -3.61 -7.39 -9.89
C GLN A 135 -3.33 -6.06 -9.18
N SER A 136 -4.23 -5.64 -8.28
CA SER A 136 -4.18 -4.36 -7.56
C SER A 136 -3.41 -4.43 -6.23
N ARG A 137 -2.95 -5.62 -5.82
CA ARG A 137 -2.29 -5.87 -4.52
C ARG A 137 -1.06 -4.99 -4.30
N LYS A 138 -0.25 -4.76 -5.33
CA LYS A 138 0.96 -3.91 -5.24
C LYS A 138 0.59 -2.48 -4.84
N GLN A 139 -0.41 -1.91 -5.49
CA GLN A 139 -0.86 -0.55 -5.25
C GLN A 139 -1.53 -0.40 -3.88
N LEU A 140 -2.34 -1.38 -3.46
CA LEU A 140 -2.92 -1.41 -2.11
C LEU A 140 -1.83 -1.46 -1.04
N GLY A 141 -0.81 -2.29 -1.21
CA GLY A 141 0.34 -2.38 -0.29
C GLY A 141 1.14 -1.08 -0.20
N LEU A 142 1.36 -0.42 -1.35
CA LEU A 142 2.04 0.89 -1.39
C LEU A 142 1.23 2.00 -0.72
N LEU A 143 -0.09 2.02 -0.91
CA LEU A 143 -0.98 2.97 -0.21
C LEU A 143 -1.00 2.72 1.30
N SER A 144 -1.05 1.45 1.72
CA SER A 144 -0.92 1.08 3.13
C SER A 144 0.38 1.59 3.74
N PHE A 145 1.52 1.36 3.08
CA PHE A 145 2.82 1.86 3.53
C PHE A 145 2.85 3.39 3.61
N PHE A 146 2.34 4.10 2.59
CA PHE A 146 2.26 5.55 2.60
C PHE A 146 1.46 6.09 3.79
N LEU A 147 0.26 5.54 4.04
CA LEU A 147 -0.57 5.95 5.17
C LEU A 147 0.08 5.63 6.52
N ALA A 148 0.77 4.50 6.64
CA ALA A 148 1.54 4.14 7.83
C ALA A 148 2.70 5.11 8.08
N ALA A 149 3.43 5.52 7.04
CA ALA A 149 4.51 6.50 7.15
C ALA A 149 3.97 7.88 7.59
N VAL A 150 2.85 8.32 7.01
CA VAL A 150 2.19 9.57 7.45
C VAL A 150 1.70 9.46 8.89
N HIS A 151 1.11 8.33 9.30
CA HIS A 151 0.71 8.08 10.69
C HIS A 151 1.89 8.22 11.67
N VAL A 152 3.07 7.71 11.31
CA VAL A 152 4.28 7.85 12.14
C VAL A 152 4.65 9.32 12.29
N LEU A 153 4.64 10.10 11.20
CA LEU A 153 4.90 11.55 11.26
C LEU A 153 3.91 12.27 12.19
N TYR A 154 2.62 12.00 12.06
CA TYR A 154 1.60 12.58 12.94
C TYR A 154 1.80 12.17 14.41
N SER A 155 2.14 10.91 14.66
CA SER A 155 2.37 10.38 16.01
C SER A 155 3.59 11.02 16.68
N LEU A 156 4.68 11.21 15.94
CA LEU A 156 5.87 11.91 16.44
C LEU A 156 5.61 13.38 16.76
N CYS A 157 4.64 14.01 16.08
CA CYS A 157 4.24 15.39 16.35
C CYS A 157 3.24 15.54 17.51
N LEU A 158 2.68 14.46 18.05
CA LEU A 158 1.70 14.54 19.15
C LEU A 158 2.22 15.28 20.39
N PRO A 159 3.43 14.98 20.92
CA PRO A 159 3.93 15.65 22.12
C PRO A 159 4.20 17.16 21.91
N MET A 160 4.37 17.59 20.65
CA MET A 160 4.61 19.00 20.32
C MET A 160 3.33 19.86 20.38
N ARG A 161 2.13 19.24 20.39
CA ARG A 161 0.85 19.96 20.42
C ARG A 161 0.68 20.74 21.72
N ARG A 162 0.18 21.97 21.60
CA ARG A 162 -0.21 22.80 22.75
C ARG A 162 -1.29 22.13 23.60
N SER A 163 -2.27 21.45 22.97
CA SER A 163 -3.33 20.75 23.70
C SER A 163 -2.77 19.67 24.65
N GLU A 164 -1.82 18.85 24.16
CA GLU A 164 -1.20 17.80 24.98
C GLU A 164 -0.38 18.37 26.12
N ARG A 165 0.33 19.48 25.86
CA ARG A 165 1.09 20.18 26.91
C ARG A 165 0.18 20.72 28.01
N TYR A 166 -0.97 21.28 27.66
CA TYR A 166 -1.94 21.74 28.66
C TYR A 166 -2.57 20.57 29.42
N LEU A 167 -2.85 19.45 28.74
CA LEU A 167 -3.37 18.25 29.39
C LEU A 167 -2.36 17.71 30.43
N LEU A 168 -1.08 17.57 30.04
CA LEU A 168 -0.01 17.12 30.95
C LEU A 168 0.13 18.03 32.17
N LEU A 169 0.08 19.36 31.97
CA LEU A 169 0.15 20.33 33.07
C LEU A 169 -1.05 20.21 34.02
N ASN A 170 -2.27 20.04 33.47
CA ASN A 170 -3.47 19.86 34.27
C ASN A 170 -3.43 18.55 35.07
N THR A 171 -2.96 17.45 34.47
CA THR A 171 -2.79 16.17 35.16
C THR A 171 -1.76 16.26 36.28
N ALA A 172 -0.62 16.93 36.04
CA ALA A 172 0.39 17.15 37.07
C ALA A 172 -0.14 18.01 38.24
N TYR A 173 -0.90 19.07 37.93
CA TYR A 173 -1.55 19.90 38.94
C TYR A 173 -2.54 19.09 39.79
N GLN A 174 -3.37 18.25 39.16
CA GLN A 174 -4.31 17.37 39.85
C GLN A 174 -3.61 16.33 40.73
N GLN A 175 -2.50 15.76 40.26
CA GLN A 175 -1.70 14.80 41.03
C GLN A 175 -1.16 15.43 42.32
N VAL A 176 -0.59 16.64 42.23
CA VAL A 176 -0.09 17.38 43.41
C VAL A 176 -1.24 17.71 44.36
N HIS A 177 -2.37 18.17 43.83
CA HIS A 177 -3.54 18.48 44.66
C HIS A 177 -4.11 17.26 45.37
N ALA A 178 -4.01 16.08 44.78
CA ALA A 178 -4.42 14.81 45.37
C ALA A 178 -3.36 14.19 46.32
N ASN A 179 -2.23 14.88 46.57
CA ASN A 179 -1.10 14.38 47.37
C ASN A 179 -0.59 12.99 46.91
N VAL A 180 -0.60 12.73 45.60
CA VAL A 180 -0.07 11.48 45.04
C VAL A 180 1.42 11.66 44.71
N GLU A 181 2.28 11.02 45.49
CA GLU A 181 3.74 11.14 45.36
C GLU A 181 4.29 10.48 44.09
N ASN A 182 3.76 9.31 43.70
CA ASN A 182 4.23 8.55 42.54
C ASN A 182 3.07 8.15 41.63
N ALA A 183 3.10 8.60 40.38
CA ALA A 183 2.14 8.24 39.34
C ALA A 183 2.60 7.07 38.45
N TRP A 184 3.74 6.44 38.76
CA TRP A 184 4.28 5.32 37.99
C TRP A 184 3.33 4.12 38.00
N ASN A 185 2.86 3.75 36.81
CA ASN A 185 2.09 2.54 36.58
C ASN A 185 2.88 1.62 35.64
N GLU A 186 3.45 0.57 36.22
CA GLU A 186 4.28 -0.42 35.51
C GLU A 186 3.56 -1.02 34.29
N GLU A 187 2.27 -1.35 34.42
CA GLU A 187 1.50 -1.99 33.34
C GLU A 187 1.29 -1.04 32.16
N GLU A 188 1.00 0.24 32.43
CA GLU A 188 0.86 1.26 31.40
C GLU A 188 2.18 1.53 30.67
N VAL A 189 3.28 1.59 31.42
CA VAL A 189 4.62 1.77 30.85
C VAL A 189 4.94 0.61 29.91
N TRP A 190 4.85 -0.64 30.36
CA TRP A 190 5.12 -1.80 29.50
C TRP A 190 4.23 -1.84 28.26
N ARG A 191 2.94 -1.55 28.42
CA ARG A 191 2.01 -1.49 27.29
C ARG A 191 2.48 -0.50 26.23
N VAL A 192 2.85 0.72 26.63
CA VAL A 192 3.34 1.76 25.72
C VAL A 192 4.64 1.37 25.05
N GLU A 193 5.64 0.95 25.82
CA GLU A 193 6.96 0.56 25.29
C GLU A 193 6.85 -0.59 24.28
N MET A 194 5.99 -1.57 24.55
CA MET A 194 5.79 -2.73 23.67
C MET A 194 5.10 -2.35 22.35
N TYR A 195 3.95 -1.65 22.37
CA TYR A 195 3.26 -1.33 21.11
C TYR A 195 4.04 -0.33 20.25
N VAL A 196 4.81 0.59 20.86
CA VAL A 196 5.69 1.51 20.13
C VAL A 196 6.80 0.73 19.44
N SER A 197 7.46 -0.19 20.16
CA SER A 197 8.52 -1.04 19.61
C SER A 197 8.02 -1.92 18.46
N PHE A 198 6.86 -2.55 18.60
CA PHE A 198 6.25 -3.33 17.53
C PHE A 198 5.84 -2.47 16.33
N GLY A 199 5.35 -1.24 16.56
CA GLY A 199 5.05 -0.29 15.50
C GLY A 199 6.27 0.07 14.66
N ILE A 200 7.41 0.35 15.31
CA ILE A 200 8.68 0.66 14.63
C ILE A 200 9.17 -0.54 13.82
N MET A 201 9.17 -1.74 14.41
CA MET A 201 9.60 -2.96 13.72
C MET A 201 8.69 -3.29 12.53
N SER A 202 7.37 -3.12 12.68
CA SER A 202 6.40 -3.29 11.59
C SER A 202 6.63 -2.30 10.45
N LEU A 203 6.90 -1.03 10.75
CA LEU A 203 7.25 -0.03 9.74
C LEU A 203 8.54 -0.42 8.98
N GLY A 204 9.54 -0.95 9.70
CA GLY A 204 10.76 -1.48 9.08
C GLY A 204 10.46 -2.59 8.06
N LEU A 205 9.61 -3.55 8.43
CA LEU A 205 9.17 -4.62 7.52
C LEU A 205 8.37 -4.07 6.32
N LEU A 206 7.43 -3.15 6.56
CA LEU A 206 6.67 -2.52 5.47
C LEU A 206 7.58 -1.72 4.52
N SER A 207 8.64 -1.10 5.04
CA SER A 207 9.63 -0.39 4.22
C SER A 207 10.38 -1.36 3.30
N LEU A 208 10.76 -2.55 3.79
CA LEU A 208 11.36 -3.60 2.95
C LEU A 208 10.40 -4.06 1.84
N LEU A 209 9.10 -4.22 2.15
CA LEU A 209 8.08 -4.55 1.16
C LEU A 209 7.93 -3.43 0.11
N ALA A 210 8.00 -2.16 0.53
CA ALA A 210 7.92 -1.02 -0.39
C ALA A 210 9.15 -0.95 -1.31
N ILE A 211 10.36 -1.13 -0.77
CA ILE A 211 11.63 -1.11 -1.52
C ILE A 211 11.67 -2.23 -2.56
N THR A 212 11.28 -3.44 -2.18
CA THR A 212 11.22 -4.59 -3.12
C THR A 212 10.17 -4.44 -4.21
N SER A 213 9.25 -3.49 -4.07
CA SER A 213 8.26 -3.16 -5.09
C SER A 213 8.81 -2.25 -6.21
N ILE A 214 9.98 -1.63 -6.00
CA ILE A 214 10.63 -0.76 -6.99
C ILE A 214 11.13 -1.63 -8.16
N PRO A 215 10.85 -1.27 -9.44
CA PRO A 215 11.22 -2.10 -10.59
C PRO A 215 12.70 -2.48 -10.67
N SER A 216 13.61 -1.58 -10.29
CA SER A 216 15.06 -1.84 -10.29
C SER A 216 15.43 -2.95 -9.30
N VAL A 217 14.95 -2.89 -8.06
CA VAL A 217 15.18 -3.91 -7.03
C VAL A 217 14.46 -5.22 -7.38
N HIS A 218 13.23 -5.14 -7.86
CA HIS A 218 12.48 -6.31 -8.30
C HIS A 218 13.21 -7.06 -9.43
N SER A 219 13.87 -6.34 -10.35
CA SER A 219 14.59 -6.95 -11.47
C SER A 219 15.88 -7.67 -11.09
N THR A 220 16.43 -7.40 -9.89
CA THR A 220 17.66 -8.05 -9.40
C THR A 220 17.38 -9.29 -8.56
N LEU A 221 16.16 -9.46 -8.05
CA LEU A 221 15.78 -10.59 -7.21
C LEU A 221 15.33 -11.77 -8.06
N ASN A 222 15.72 -12.98 -7.65
CA ASN A 222 15.15 -14.19 -8.23
C ASN A 222 13.73 -14.43 -7.67
N TRP A 223 12.97 -15.32 -8.33
CA TRP A 223 11.58 -15.58 -7.93
C TRP A 223 11.44 -16.15 -6.50
N ARG A 224 12.42 -16.91 -6.01
CA ARG A 224 12.40 -17.47 -4.64
C ARG A 224 12.59 -16.38 -3.59
N GLU A 225 13.57 -15.49 -3.80
CA GLU A 225 13.83 -14.32 -2.95
C GLU A 225 12.64 -13.38 -2.93
N PHE A 226 12.06 -13.09 -4.11
CA PHE A 226 10.88 -12.25 -4.20
C PHE A 226 9.68 -12.87 -3.48
N SER A 227 9.44 -14.18 -3.64
CA SER A 227 8.33 -14.88 -2.98
C SER A 227 8.50 -14.98 -1.46
N PHE A 228 9.75 -15.02 -0.98
CA PHE A 228 10.05 -15.01 0.45
C PHE A 228 9.68 -13.66 1.08
N ILE A 229 9.96 -12.56 0.38
CA ILE A 229 9.68 -11.20 0.87
C ILE A 229 8.19 -10.84 0.66
N GLN A 230 7.70 -11.02 -0.57
CA GLN A 230 6.32 -10.80 -0.96
C GLN A 230 5.67 -12.18 -1.05
N VAL A 231 5.05 -12.66 0.03
CA VAL A 231 4.31 -13.95 0.04
C VAL A 231 3.14 -13.85 -0.93
N GLN A 232 3.42 -14.14 -2.19
CA GLN A 232 2.50 -13.95 -3.29
C GLN A 232 2.13 -15.34 -3.79
N THR A 233 0.90 -15.76 -3.50
CA THR A 233 0.30 -16.90 -4.20
C THR A 233 0.39 -16.61 -5.70
N TYR A 234 1.16 -17.45 -6.41
CA TYR A 234 1.50 -17.23 -7.80
C TYR A 234 0.26 -17.38 -8.67
N TYR A 235 -0.39 -16.26 -8.96
CA TYR A 235 -1.41 -16.17 -9.99
C TYR A 235 -0.77 -15.71 -11.29
N HIS A 236 -0.36 -16.68 -12.11
CA HIS A 236 -0.02 -16.43 -13.49
C HIS A 236 -1.30 -16.22 -14.31
N GLY A 237 -1.92 -15.05 -14.16
CA GLY A 237 -2.82 -14.55 -15.20
C GLY A 237 -1.99 -14.35 -16.46
N ARG A 238 -2.17 -15.20 -17.48
CA ARG A 238 -1.51 -15.05 -18.78
C ARG A 238 -1.87 -13.69 -19.38
N ARG A 239 -1.09 -12.67 -19.05
CA ARG A 239 -1.03 -11.42 -19.81
C ARG A 239 0.41 -10.96 -20.00
N LYS A 240 1.34 -11.90 -20.19
CA LYS A 240 2.61 -11.74 -20.94
C LYS A 240 3.10 -13.11 -21.44
N GLN A 241 2.42 -13.69 -22.42
CA GLN A 241 3.03 -14.64 -23.36
C GLN A 241 3.06 -13.97 -24.73
N HIS A 242 3.99 -13.04 -24.89
CA HIS A 242 4.52 -12.59 -26.18
C HIS A 242 5.90 -11.96 -25.95
N CYS A 243 6.78 -12.71 -25.28
CA CYS A 243 8.24 -12.61 -25.39
C CYS A 243 8.86 -13.67 -24.49
N LYS A 244 9.85 -14.42 -25.01
CA LYS A 244 10.51 -15.61 -24.44
C LYS A 244 9.81 -16.96 -24.63
N VAL A 245 9.50 -17.32 -25.88
CA VAL A 245 9.66 -18.71 -26.36
C VAL A 245 10.14 -18.66 -27.82
N THR A 246 11.43 -18.37 -28.04
CA THR A 246 12.18 -18.78 -29.25
C THR A 246 13.67 -18.63 -28.97
N SER A 247 14.25 -19.55 -28.19
CA SER A 247 15.68 -19.86 -28.25
C SER A 247 15.89 -21.21 -27.56
N HIS A 248 15.63 -22.28 -28.30
CA HIS A 248 16.24 -23.61 -28.21
C HIS A 248 15.30 -24.62 -28.86
N PHE A 249 15.27 -24.60 -30.19
CA PHE A 249 15.08 -25.77 -31.03
C PHE A 249 15.54 -25.36 -32.45
N GLY A 250 16.60 -26.00 -32.95
CA GLY A 250 17.01 -25.86 -34.36
C GLY A 250 18.47 -25.50 -34.65
N ARG A 251 19.44 -26.17 -34.03
CA ARG A 251 20.51 -26.96 -34.67
C ARG A 251 21.48 -27.46 -33.60
#